data_AF-A0A7I7TGD5-F1
#
_entry.id   AF-A0A7I7TGD5-F1
#
_cell.length_a   1.000
_cell.length_b   1.000
_cell.length_c   1.000
_cell.angle_alpha   90.00
_cell.angle_beta   90.00
_cell.angle_gamma   90.00
#
_symmetry.space_group_name_H-M   'P 1'
#
loop_
_entity.id
_entity.type
_entity.pdbx_description
1 polymer ?
#
loop_
_entity_poly.entity_id
_entity_poly.type
_entity_poly.pdbx_seq_one_letter_code
_entity_poly.pdbx_strand_id
1 'polypeptide(L)'
;MINAAFSNNEHLENMQSVSGPSGTVIVGGNIVDATGTRVSSADSWVMSGGAIYGLSSDARRHTLVPDGRDVIGDWTTYNDAVGECVVAALRAANG
;
A
#
# COMPACT_ATOMS: atom_id res chain seq x y z
N MET A 1 1.02 1.35 -11.38
CA MET A 1 0.01 2.42 -11.23
C MET A 1 0.17 3.17 -9.92
N ILE A 2 0.33 2.51 -8.75
CA ILE A 2 0.53 3.21 -7.47
C ILE A 2 1.76 4.14 -7.50
N ASN A 3 2.89 3.70 -8.07
CA ASN A 3 4.08 4.55 -8.18
C ASN A 3 3.86 5.87 -8.93
N ALA A 4 2.89 5.93 -9.85
CA ALA A 4 2.58 7.16 -10.58
C ALA A 4 1.73 8.15 -9.76
N ALA A 5 1.21 7.72 -8.61
CA ALA A 5 0.40 8.55 -7.73
C ALA A 5 1.22 9.26 -6.65
N PHE A 6 2.51 8.94 -6.47
CA PHE A 6 3.36 9.62 -5.49
C PHE A 6 3.62 11.09 -5.87
N SER A 7 3.66 11.96 -4.86
CA SER A 7 3.89 13.39 -5.04
C SER A 7 5.34 13.83 -4.86
N ASN A 8 6.22 12.99 -4.29
CA ASN A 8 7.57 13.38 -3.85
C ASN A 8 8.73 12.54 -4.45
N ASN A 9 8.64 12.10 -5.71
CA ASN A 9 9.62 11.16 -6.31
C ASN A 9 9.83 9.88 -5.49
N GLU A 10 8.77 9.46 -4.80
CA GLU A 10 8.73 8.23 -4.01
C GLU A 10 8.29 7.05 -4.87
N HIS A 11 8.58 5.84 -4.40
CA HIS A 11 8.09 4.62 -5.02
C HIS A 11 7.89 3.51 -3.99
N LEU A 12 7.20 2.44 -4.40
CA LEU A 12 7.02 1.27 -3.57
C LEU A 12 8.17 0.26 -3.68
N GLU A 13 8.55 -0.26 -2.53
CA GLU A 13 9.37 -1.45 -2.37
C GLU A 13 8.66 -2.51 -1.52
N ASN A 14 9.16 -3.76 -1.58
CA ASN A 14 8.63 -4.90 -0.84
C ASN A 14 7.11 -5.10 -1.02
N MET A 15 6.62 -4.82 -2.23
CA MET A 15 5.20 -4.88 -2.53
C MET A 15 4.65 -6.28 -2.31
N GLN A 16 3.48 -6.36 -1.68
CA GLN A 16 2.71 -7.58 -1.48
C GLN A 16 1.24 -7.30 -1.79
N SER A 17 0.46 -8.35 -2.01
CA SER A 17 -0.97 -8.18 -2.26
C SER A 17 -1.78 -9.31 -1.66
N VAL A 18 -2.97 -8.97 -1.16
CA VAL A 18 -3.99 -9.93 -0.72
C VAL A 18 -5.30 -9.68 -1.46
N SER A 19 -6.07 -10.73 -1.67
CA SER A 19 -7.41 -10.61 -2.27
C SER A 19 -8.39 -10.07 -1.23
N GLY A 20 -9.18 -9.09 -1.64
CA GLY A 20 -10.25 -8.50 -0.84
C GLY A 20 -11.64 -8.99 -1.26
N PRO A 21 -12.69 -8.49 -0.59
CA PRO A 21 -14.06 -8.83 -0.92
C PRO A 21 -14.43 -8.25 -2.30
N SER A 22 -15.43 -8.85 -2.94
CA SER A 22 -16.01 -8.34 -4.19
C SER A 22 -14.99 -8.12 -5.32
N GLY A 23 -13.92 -8.92 -5.37
CA GLY A 23 -12.89 -8.83 -6.39
C GLY A 23 -11.93 -7.65 -6.25
N THR A 24 -11.92 -6.99 -5.08
CA THR A 24 -10.92 -5.97 -4.76
C THR A 24 -9.55 -6.61 -4.52
N VAL A 25 -8.50 -5.84 -4.74
CA VAL A 25 -7.12 -6.25 -4.43
C VAL A 25 -6.51 -5.23 -3.49
N ILE A 26 -5.98 -5.71 -2.37
CA ILE A 26 -5.28 -4.88 -1.40
C ILE A 26 -3.80 -5.04 -1.67
N VAL A 27 -3.12 -3.93 -1.91
CA VAL A 27 -1.69 -3.88 -2.17
C VAL A 27 -1.03 -3.22 -0.97
N GLY A 28 0.02 -3.83 -0.45
CA GLY A 28 0.86 -3.28 0.60
C GLY A 28 2.27 -3.04 0.10
N GLY A 29 2.99 -2.08 0.68
CA GLY A 29 4.40 -1.86 0.39
C GLY A 29 5.07 -0.90 1.35
N ASN A 30 6.39 -0.80 1.24
CA ASN A 30 7.16 0.26 1.88
C ASN A 30 7.28 1.44 0.91
N ILE A 31 7.12 2.65 1.43
CA ILE A 31 7.36 3.86 0.65
C ILE A 31 8.82 4.25 0.84
N VAL A 32 9.55 4.39 -0.25
CA VAL A 32 10.94 4.84 -0.26
C VAL A 32 11.07 6.11 -1.09
N ASP A 33 11.99 6.99 -0.69
CA ASP A 33 12.32 8.19 -1.46
C ASP A 33 13.18 7.86 -2.69
N ALA A 34 13.53 8.90 -3.47
CA ALA A 34 14.34 8.75 -4.67
C ALA A 34 15.76 8.18 -4.43
N THR A 35 16.25 8.21 -3.19
CA THR A 35 17.56 7.66 -2.78
C THR A 35 17.46 6.20 -2.32
N GLY A 36 16.24 5.65 -2.23
CA GLY A 36 15.98 4.34 -1.63
C GLY A 36 15.86 4.37 -0.11
N THR A 37 15.80 5.55 0.51
CA THR A 37 15.58 5.66 1.96
C THR A 37 14.11 5.43 2.25
N ARG A 38 13.81 4.46 3.11
CA ARG A 38 12.43 4.17 3.54
C ARG A 38 11.86 5.33 4.37
N VAL A 39 10.75 5.90 3.91
CA VAL A 39 10.04 7.01 4.57
C VAL A 39 8.80 6.53 5.31
N SER A 40 8.15 5.46 4.85
CA SER A 40 7.09 4.77 5.60
C SER A 40 7.05 3.27 5.25
N SER A 41 6.34 2.49 6.06
CA SER A 41 6.41 1.03 6.07
C SER A 41 5.03 0.42 6.17
N ALA A 42 4.83 -0.70 5.47
CA ALA A 42 3.58 -1.46 5.51
C ALA A 42 2.34 -0.60 5.19
N ASP A 43 2.49 0.32 4.23
CA ASP A 43 1.40 1.13 3.71
C ASP A 43 0.53 0.34 2.77
N SER A 44 -0.76 0.70 2.69
CA SER A 44 -1.73 -0.08 1.94
C SER A 44 -2.67 0.75 1.07
N TRP A 45 -3.02 0.17 -0.07
CA TRP A 45 -3.96 0.66 -1.06
C TRP A 45 -4.96 -0.41 -1.41
N VAL A 46 -6.17 -0.02 -1.80
CA VAL A 46 -7.16 -0.92 -2.40
C VAL A 46 -7.37 -0.56 -3.87
N MET A 47 -7.42 -1.58 -4.71
CA MET A 47 -7.82 -1.48 -6.10
C MET A 47 -9.25 -2.00 -6.23
N SER A 48 -10.15 -1.14 -6.70
CA SER A 48 -11.57 -1.45 -6.90
C SER A 48 -12.08 -0.75 -8.16
N GLY A 49 -12.74 -1.49 -9.04
CA GLY A 49 -13.32 -0.93 -10.27
C GLY A 49 -12.30 -0.22 -11.19
N GLY A 50 -11.02 -0.61 -11.16
CA GLY A 50 -9.95 0.03 -11.92
C GLY A 50 -9.37 1.30 -11.30
N ALA A 51 -9.90 1.75 -10.15
CA ALA A 51 -9.38 2.88 -9.39
C ALA A 51 -8.56 2.41 -8.19
N ILE A 52 -7.64 3.27 -7.75
CA ILE A 52 -6.75 3.06 -6.59
C ILE A 52 -7.17 4.03 -5.50
N TYR A 53 -7.23 3.52 -4.27
CA TYR A 53 -7.55 4.30 -3.08
C TYR A 53 -6.56 3.99 -1.96
N GLY A 54 -6.22 4.99 -1.16
CA GLY A 54 -5.31 4.82 -0.02
C GLY A 54 -6.07 4.35 1.22
N LEU A 55 -5.56 3.31 1.88
CA LEU A 55 -6.14 2.77 3.10
C LEU A 55 -5.37 3.25 4.34
N SER A 56 -4.04 3.09 4.33
CA SER A 56 -3.20 3.59 5.43
C SER A 56 -3.14 5.12 5.44
N SER A 57 -2.74 5.69 6.58
CA SER A 57 -2.57 7.14 6.69
C SER A 57 -1.45 7.66 5.79
N ASP A 58 -0.32 6.96 5.70
CA ASP A 58 0.79 7.43 4.87
C ASP A 58 0.57 7.13 3.38
N ALA A 59 -0.13 6.06 3.01
CA ALA A 59 -0.64 5.89 1.65
C ALA A 59 -1.41 7.12 1.17
N ARG A 60 -2.31 7.67 2.00
CA ARG A 60 -3.11 8.87 1.68
C ARG A 60 -2.31 10.18 1.74
N ARG A 61 -1.21 10.24 2.50
CA ARG A 61 -0.36 11.44 2.59
C ARG A 61 0.65 11.53 1.45
N HIS A 62 1.18 10.38 1.03
CA HIS A 62 2.27 10.30 0.07
C HIS A 62 1.78 10.12 -1.38
N THR A 63 0.53 9.69 -1.57
CA THR A 63 -0.07 9.55 -2.90
C THR A 63 -1.28 10.46 -3.11
N LEU A 64 -1.51 10.86 -4.36
CA LEU A 64 -2.62 11.72 -4.79
C LEU A 64 -3.92 10.94 -5.03
N VAL A 65 -4.15 9.86 -4.28
CA VAL A 65 -5.32 8.98 -4.42
C VAL A 65 -6.38 9.31 -3.36
N PRO A 66 -7.67 9.07 -3.64
CA PRO A 66 -8.74 9.23 -2.67
C PRO A 66 -8.62 8.25 -1.48
N ASP A 67 -9.32 8.58 -0.37
CA ASP A 67 -9.48 7.68 0.79
C ASP A 67 -10.32 6.46 0.40
N GLY A 68 -9.82 5.27 0.71
CA GLY A 68 -10.43 3.98 0.36
C GLY A 68 -11.11 3.26 1.51
N ARG A 69 -11.13 3.83 2.72
CA ARG A 69 -11.62 3.11 3.91
C ARG A 69 -13.12 2.80 3.86
N ASP A 70 -13.88 3.58 3.08
CA ASP A 70 -15.31 3.33 2.83
C ASP A 70 -15.55 2.44 1.59
N VAL A 71 -14.52 2.17 0.78
CA VAL A 71 -14.60 1.26 -0.37
C VAL A 71 -14.66 -0.21 0.09
N ILE A 72 -14.10 -0.49 1.26
CA ILE A 72 -13.98 -1.82 1.83
C ILE A 72 -14.31 -1.75 3.33
N GLY A 73 -15.46 -2.34 3.72
CA GLY A 73 -16.02 -2.18 5.06
C GLY A 73 -15.19 -2.72 6.22
N ASP A 74 -14.24 -3.63 5.97
CA ASP A 74 -13.32 -4.20 6.97
C ASP A 74 -11.85 -3.89 6.61
N TRP A 75 -11.58 -2.65 6.18
CA TRP A 75 -10.27 -2.27 5.66
C TRP A 75 -9.11 -2.51 6.64
N THR A 76 -9.36 -2.45 7.95
CA THR A 76 -8.34 -2.69 8.99
C THR A 76 -7.79 -4.11 8.93
N THR A 77 -8.67 -5.11 8.79
CA THR A 77 -8.26 -6.52 8.69
C THR A 77 -7.34 -6.75 7.48
N TYR A 78 -7.67 -6.15 6.33
CA TYR A 78 -6.85 -6.30 5.13
C TYR A 78 -5.56 -5.48 5.20
N ASN A 79 -5.60 -4.31 5.82
CA ASN A 79 -4.41 -3.49 6.08
C ASN A 79 -3.40 -4.27 6.94
N ASP A 80 -3.87 -4.93 8.00
CA ASP A 80 -3.03 -5.71 8.89
C ASP A 80 -2.48 -6.95 8.16
N ALA A 81 -3.34 -7.69 7.45
CA ALA A 81 -2.94 -8.87 6.68
C ALA A 81 -1.87 -8.56 5.63
N VAL A 82 -2.05 -7.48 4.84
CA VAL A 82 -1.06 -7.11 3.84
C VAL A 82 0.21 -6.55 4.49
N GLY A 83 0.09 -5.86 5.63
CA GLY A 83 1.21 -5.34 6.41
C GLY A 83 2.13 -6.45 6.93
N GLU A 84 1.56 -7.55 7.42
CA GLU A 84 2.33 -8.74 7.80
C GLU A 84 3.13 -9.31 6.63
N CYS A 85 2.51 -9.38 5.44
CA CYS A 85 3.20 -9.81 4.23
C CYS A 85 4.36 -8.88 3.86
N VAL A 86 4.16 -7.55 3.92
CA VAL A 86 5.21 -6.56 3.62
C VAL A 86 6.39 -6.71 4.59
N VAL A 87 6.12 -6.89 5.89
CA VAL A 87 7.15 -7.11 6.91
C VAL A 87 7.92 -8.40 6.64
N ALA A 88 7.23 -9.48 6.27
CA ALA A 88 7.88 -10.74 5.90
C ALA A 88 8.77 -10.57 4.66
N ALA A 89 8.28 -9.87 3.64
CA ALA A 89 9.04 -9.59 2.42
C ALA A 89 10.30 -8.73 2.70
N LEU A 90 10.18 -7.73 3.57
CA LEU A 90 11.31 -6.92 4.02
C LEU A 90 12.37 -7.76 4.74
N ARG A 91 11.95 -8.68 5.62
CA ARG A 91 12.89 -9.58 6.31
C ARG A 91 13.62 -10.49 5.33
N ALA A 92 12.91 -11.05 4.35
CA ALA A 92 13.50 -11.89 3.32
C ALA A 92 14.49 -11.15 2.42
N ALA A 93 14.29 -9.85 2.18
CA ALA A 93 15.21 -9.03 1.38
C ALA A 93 16.53 -8.65 2.11
N ASN A 94 16.54 -8.74 3.45
CA ASN A 94 17.68 -8.33 4.29
C ASN A 94 18.49 -9.52 4.85
N GLY A 95 18.09 -10.75 4.55
CA GLY A 95 18.78 -11.98 4.97
C GLY A 95 19.60 -12.57 3.84
#